data_AF-A0A1I1HXA2-F1
#
_entry.id   AF-A0A1I1HXA2-F1
#
_cell.length_a   1.000
_cell.length_b   1.000
_cell.length_c   1.000
_cell.angle_alpha   90.00
_cell.angle_beta   90.00
_cell.angle_gamma   90.00
#
_symmetry.space_group_name_H-M   'P 1'
#
loop_
_entity.id
_entity.type
_entity.pdbx_description
1 polymer ?
#
loop_
_entity_poly.entity_id
_entity_poly.type
_entity_poly.pdbx_seq_one_letter_code
_entity_poly.pdbx_strand_id
1 'polypeptide(L)' 'MAYSTELAHRVRTHLGNVLHLAFEEKKMFGGLAFMIGGKMCINVTN' A
#
# COMPACT_ATOMS: atom_id res chain seq x y z
N MET A 1 1.57 13.36 -7.84
CA MET A 1 0.69 12.18 -7.86
C MET A 1 -0.33 12.33 -6.75
N ALA A 2 -1.56 11.83 -6.91
CA ALA A 2 -2.66 12.02 -5.96
C ALA A 2 -2.60 11.09 -4.74
N TYR A 3 -1.41 10.89 -4.17
CA TYR A 3 -1.23 10.18 -2.90
C TYR A 3 0.07 10.59 -2.20
N SER A 4 0.07 10.50 -0.86
CA SER A 4 1.26 10.75 -0.04
C SER A 4 2.27 9.60 -0.19
N THR A 5 3.43 9.91 -0.76
CA THR A 5 4.54 8.95 -0.92
C THR A 5 5.16 8.56 0.41
N GLU A 6 5.17 9.47 1.39
CA GLU A 6 5.63 9.20 2.75
C GLU A 6 4.73 8.17 3.44
N LEU A 7 3.41 8.36 3.36
CA LEU A 7 2.45 7.42 3.94
C LEU A 7 2.53 6.06 3.25
N ALA A 8 2.62 6.05 1.92
CA ALA A 8 2.84 4.81 1.16
C ALA A 8 4.13 4.09 1.58
N HIS A 9 5.22 4.82 1.81
CA HIS A 9 6.47 4.24 2.28
C HIS A 9 6.33 3.61 3.66
N ARG A 10 5.69 4.29 4.60
CA ARG A 10 5.44 3.75 5.96
C ARG A 10 4.61 2.46 5.92
N VAL A 11 3.56 2.43 5.11
CA VAL A 11 2.73 1.22 4.91
C VAL A 11 3.58 0.07 4.35
N ARG A 12 4.39 0.35 3.33
CA ARG A 12 5.27 -0.62 2.68
C ARG A 12 6.28 -1.21 3.67
N THR A 13 6.92 -0.37 4.48
CA THR A 13 7.83 -0.79 5.56
C THR A 13 7.12 -1.65 6.60
N HIS A 14 5.91 -1.28 7.03
CA HIS A 14 5.18 -2.07 8.03
C HIS A 14 4.75 -3.44 7.50
N LEU A 15 4.19 -3.49 6.29
CA LEU A 15 3.73 -4.74 5.68
C LEU A 15 4.90 -5.70 5.43
N GLY A 16 6.02 -5.20 4.88
CA GLY A 16 7.17 -6.02 4.53
C GLY A 16 8.09 -6.35 5.70
N ASN A 17 8.47 -5.34 6.50
CA ASN A 17 9.53 -5.50 7.51
C ASN A 17 8.99 -5.89 8.89
N VAL A 18 7.77 -5.50 9.25
CA VAL A 18 7.22 -5.79 10.58
C VAL A 18 6.32 -7.02 10.54
N LEU A 19 5.44 -7.10 9.54
CA LEU A 19 4.47 -8.20 9.43
C LEU A 19 4.97 -9.34 8.53
N HIS A 20 6.06 -9.14 7.78
CA HIS A 20 6.60 -10.11 6.82
C HIS A 20 5.54 -10.65 5.85
N LEU A 21 4.58 -9.80 5.47
CA LEU A 21 3.49 -10.16 4.58
C LEU A 21 3.90 -9.92 3.13
N ALA A 22 3.53 -10.86 2.26
CA ALA A 22 3.55 -10.63 0.83
C ALA A 22 2.38 -9.72 0.43
N PHE A 23 2.68 -8.64 -0.28
CA PHE A 23 1.68 -7.70 -0.78
C PHE A 23 2.02 -7.25 -2.21
N GLU A 24 0.99 -6.83 -2.94
CA GLU A 24 1.13 -6.19 -4.26
C GLU A 24 0.70 -4.74 -4.17
N GLU A 25 1.41 -3.87 -4.89
CA GLU A 25 1.04 -2.47 -5.02
C GLU A 25 0.36 -2.22 -6.36
N LYS A 26 -0.81 -1.58 -6.32
CA LYS A 26 -1.56 -1.21 -7.52
C LYS A 26 -1.99 0.23 -7.46
N LYS A 27 -1.69 0.99 -8.53
CA LYS A 27 -2.16 2.36 -8.69
C LYS A 27 -3.61 2.32 -9.18
N MET A 28 -4.54 2.66 -8.31
CA MET A 28 -5.98 2.64 -8.62
C MET A 28 -6.73 3.62 -7.73
N PHE A 29 -7.95 4.02 -8.15
CA PHE A 29 -8.80 4.96 -7.42
C PHE A 29 -8.11 6.30 -7.08
N GLY A 30 -7.22 6.77 -7.96
CA GLY A 30 -6.45 7.99 -7.74
C GLY A 30 -5.31 7.86 -6.74
N GLY A 31 -5.09 6.69 -6.14
CA GLY A 31 -4.08 6.46 -5.11
C GLY A 31 -3.21 5.22 -5.36
N LEU A 32 -2.62 4.72 -4.27
CA LEU A 32 -1.84 3.49 -4.21
C LEU A 32 -2.51 2.49 -3.26
N ALA A 33 -3.02 1.40 -3.83
CA ALA A 33 -3.63 0.30 -3.10
C ALA A 33 -2.62 -0.82 -2.84
N PHE A 34 -2.68 -1.40 -1.64
CA PHE A 34 -1.94 -2.58 -1.23
C PHE A 34 -2.89 -3.78 -1.17
N MET A 35 -2.56 -4.79 -1.96
CA MET A 35 -3.28 -6.06 -2.02
C MET A 35 -2.52 -7.08 -1.17
N ILE A 36 -3.21 -7.78 -0.27
CA ILE A 36 -2.63 -8.84 0.57
C ILE A 36 -3.44 -10.11 0.29
N GLY A 37 -2.76 -11.16 -0.18
CA GLY A 37 -3.42 -12.44 -0.54
C GLY A 37 -4.55 -12.27 -1.57
N GLY A 38 -4.38 -11.38 -2.55
CA GLY A 38 -5.37 -11.10 -3.59
C GLY A 38 -6.55 -10.22 -3.16
N LYS A 39 -6.60 -9.78 -1.89
CA LYS A 39 -7.62 -8.87 -1.38
C LYS A 39 -7.06 -7.46 -1.20
N MET A 40 -7.83 -6.43 -1.55
CA MET A 40 -7.46 -5.06 -1.27
C MET A 40 -7.62 -4.79 0.23
N CYS A 41 -6.55 -4.36 0.90
CA CYS A 41 -6.57 -4.11 2.34
C CYS A 41 -6.33 -2.65 2.71
N ILE A 42 -5.49 -1.95 1.95
CA ILE A 42 -5.08 -0.57 2.26
C ILE A 42 -5.09 0.23 0.97
N ASN A 43 -5.60 1.46 1.01
CA ASN A 43 -5.51 2.41 -0.10
C ASN A 43 -4.99 3.74 0.42
N VAL A 44 -3.93 4.25 -0.20
CA VAL A 44 -3.31 5.51 0.15
C VAL A 44 -3.69 6.52 -0.92
N THR A 45 -4.51 7.50 -0.55
CA THR A 45 -4.94 8.62 -1.38
C THR A 45 -4.59 9.93 -0.68
N ASN A 46 -4.55 11.03 -1.42
CA ASN A 46 -4.44 12.38 -0.85
C ASN A 46 -5.80 12.91 -0.40
#